data_AF-A0A534GYX7-F1
#
_entry.id   AF-A0A534GYX7-F1
#
_cell.length_a   1.000
_cell.length_b   1.000
_cell.length_c   1.000
_cell.angle_alpha   90.00
_cell.angle_beta   90.00
_cell.angle_gamma   90.00
#
_symmetry.space_group_name_H-M   'P 1'
#
loop_
_entity.id
_entity.type
_entity.pdbx_description
1 polymer ?
#
loop_
_entity_poly.entity_id
_entity_poly.type
_entity_poly.pdbx_seq_one_letter_code
_entity_poly.pdbx_strand_id
1 'polypeptide(L)'
;MSPIYTERSRVVVIRYVTAALAKGAGSAVKVALMWLLPGAVFGGAFSMWNNVRALLVVAVIAPGNAHAIDAPADAQTVFSRATELVNRGHYTEALPLLQSLANQMPQSPGVFWNLGLAAAQSKEARLALQAYLRYHELMPDDRRGFYKLIQAYQALGRLGERDQVREQLIAYRNALPSNERDQLAFYVRDQFDVAGQHFMVLEYFEPRSPMRLYYKFTSVDSSHRAIYDYTLSSGDAETTVARQLGQIGADGRLYGLDRNEDGKSTLCGLMKSVPSYDAVRARVIAAVTDAVEGKPIQKLSLQ
;
A
#
# COMPACT_ATOMS: atom_id res chain seq x y z
N MET A 1 -14.51 1.70 20.70
CA MET A 1 -13.46 2.46 19.99
C MET A 1 -14.15 3.56 19.18
N SER A 2 -14.02 4.80 19.63
CA SER A 2 -14.68 5.96 19.02
C SER A 2 -14.10 6.25 17.63
N PRO A 3 -14.92 6.66 16.63
CA PRO A 3 -14.40 7.10 15.35
C PRO A 3 -13.69 8.44 15.55
N ILE A 4 -12.40 8.50 15.23
CA ILE A 4 -11.61 9.73 15.29
C ILE A 4 -12.09 10.64 14.14
N TYR A 5 -13.11 11.44 14.41
CA TYR A 5 -13.40 12.65 13.62
C TYR A 5 -12.32 13.68 13.97
N THR A 6 -11.29 13.79 13.12
CA THR A 6 -10.24 14.80 13.28
C THR A 6 -10.73 16.19 12.84
N GLU A 7 -10.10 17.24 13.39
CA GLU A 7 -10.27 18.66 13.03
C GLU A 7 -10.24 18.95 11.51
N ARG A 8 -9.68 18.03 10.72
CA ARG A 8 -9.66 17.96 9.25
C ARG A 8 -11.04 18.18 8.61
N SER A 9 -12.11 17.68 9.23
CA SER A 9 -13.49 17.82 8.73
C SER A 9 -14.04 19.24 8.91
N ARG A 10 -13.55 19.98 9.90
CA ARG A 10 -14.09 21.30 10.29
C ARG A 10 -13.44 22.42 9.49
N VAL A 11 -12.13 22.40 9.27
CA VAL A 11 -11.40 23.52 8.63
C VAL A 11 -11.64 23.59 7.12
N VAL A 12 -11.75 22.45 6.43
CA VAL A 12 -12.08 22.40 5.00
C VAL A 12 -13.52 22.88 4.79
N VAL A 13 -14.46 22.41 5.61
CA VAL A 13 -15.85 22.89 5.55
C VAL A 13 -15.94 24.39 5.83
N ILE A 14 -15.21 24.93 6.82
CA ILE A 14 -15.25 26.37 7.16
C ILE A 14 -14.71 27.25 6.01
N ARG A 15 -13.59 26.87 5.37
CA ARG A 15 -13.01 27.65 4.25
C ARG A 15 -13.86 27.59 2.97
N TYR A 16 -14.53 26.47 2.71
CA TYR A 16 -15.42 26.35 1.56
C TYR A 16 -16.80 26.98 1.80
N VAL A 17 -17.33 26.93 3.04
CA VAL A 17 -18.59 27.60 3.43
C VAL A 17 -18.44 29.13 3.40
N THR A 18 -17.30 29.69 3.79
CA THR A 18 -17.04 31.13 3.68
C THR A 18 -17.00 31.60 2.22
N ALA A 19 -16.47 30.79 1.30
CA ALA A 19 -16.51 31.09 -0.14
C ALA A 19 -17.92 30.93 -0.76
N ALA A 20 -18.75 30.00 -0.25
CA ALA A 20 -20.13 29.81 -0.70
C ALA A 20 -21.07 30.92 -0.19
N LEU A 21 -20.86 31.42 1.04
CA LEU A 21 -21.56 32.57 1.62
C LEU A 21 -21.29 33.87 0.83
N ALA A 22 -20.06 34.06 0.35
CA ALA A 22 -19.68 35.18 -0.50
C ALA A 22 -20.35 35.17 -1.89
N LYS A 23 -20.93 34.03 -2.32
CA LYS A 23 -21.62 33.86 -3.61
C LYS A 23 -23.14 33.70 -3.50
N GLY A 24 -23.73 33.92 -2.32
CA GLY A 24 -25.19 33.96 -2.15
C GLY A 24 -25.93 32.62 -2.23
N ALA A 25 -25.23 31.49 -2.07
CA ALA A 25 -25.83 30.15 -2.12
C ALA A 25 -26.52 29.77 -0.78
N GLY A 26 -27.70 30.36 -0.51
CA GLY A 26 -28.41 30.22 0.78
C GLY A 26 -28.82 28.78 1.17
N SER A 27 -28.92 27.84 0.23
CA SER A 27 -29.27 26.44 0.50
C SER A 27 -28.09 25.58 0.96
N ALA A 28 -26.84 25.99 0.70
CA ALA A 28 -25.63 25.25 1.11
C ALA A 28 -25.38 25.29 2.63
N VAL A 29 -25.94 26.29 3.32
CA VAL A 29 -25.75 26.52 4.76
C VAL A 29 -26.63 25.61 5.63
N LYS A 30 -27.78 25.15 5.13
CA LYS A 30 -28.73 24.32 5.90
C LYS A 30 -28.32 22.85 6.04
N VAL A 31 -27.61 22.29 5.06
CA VAL A 31 -27.18 20.88 5.11
C VAL A 31 -25.94 20.68 5.98
N ALA A 32 -25.09 21.71 6.09
CA ALA A 32 -23.86 21.67 6.89
C ALA A 32 -24.08 21.79 8.40
N LEU A 33 -25.19 22.40 8.85
CA LEU A 33 -25.44 22.68 10.27
C LEU A 33 -26.12 21.52 11.04
N MET A 34 -26.75 20.57 10.34
CA MET A 34 -27.54 19.49 10.98
C MET A 34 -26.70 18.33 11.53
N TRP A 35 -25.38 18.33 11.30
CA TRP A 35 -24.44 17.26 11.69
C TRP A 35 -23.48 17.64 12.83
N LEU A 36 -23.77 18.72 13.59
CA LEU A 36 -22.86 19.29 14.59
C LEU A 36 -23.32 19.21 16.06
N LEU A 37 -24.34 18.42 16.40
CA LEU A 37 -24.73 18.20 17.80
C LEU A 37 -24.60 16.72 18.21
N PRO A 38 -23.86 16.39 19.29
CA PRO A 38 -23.78 15.03 19.82
C PRO A 38 -24.86 14.78 20.89
N GLY A 39 -25.57 13.65 20.79
CA GLY A 39 -26.55 13.22 21.80
C GLY A 39 -26.89 11.73 21.70
N ALA A 40 -26.50 10.99 22.76
CA ALA A 40 -26.66 9.56 23.05
C ALA A 40 -28.05 8.95 22.73
N VAL A 41 -28.26 7.64 22.56
CA VAL A 41 -28.00 6.52 23.48
C VAL A 41 -28.07 5.19 22.70
N PHE A 42 -27.14 4.25 22.94
CA PHE A 42 -27.43 2.82 22.80
C PHE A 42 -26.98 2.11 24.07
N GLY A 43 -27.95 1.63 24.83
CA GLY A 43 -27.79 0.62 25.86
C GLY A 43 -28.27 -0.73 25.34
N GLY A 44 -27.68 -1.81 25.84
CA GLY A 44 -28.22 -3.16 25.72
C GLY A 44 -27.20 -4.21 25.28
N ALA A 45 -26.68 -4.95 26.26
CA ALA A 45 -26.09 -6.26 26.05
C ALA A 45 -27.18 -7.29 25.76
N PHE A 46 -26.93 -8.27 24.89
CA PHE A 46 -27.62 -9.56 24.96
C PHE A 46 -26.73 -10.68 24.41
N SER A 47 -26.54 -11.69 25.28
CA SER A 47 -25.89 -12.97 25.03
C SER A 47 -26.87 -13.93 24.36
N MET A 48 -26.41 -14.80 23.45
CA MET A 48 -26.90 -16.18 23.41
C MET A 48 -25.99 -17.15 22.62
N TRP A 49 -25.98 -18.37 23.15
CA TRP A 49 -25.18 -19.56 22.82
C TRP A 49 -25.87 -20.47 21.79
N ASN A 50 -25.07 -21.37 21.19
CA ASN A 50 -25.41 -22.71 20.65
C ASN A 50 -26.20 -22.78 19.31
N ASN A 51 -26.03 -23.73 18.37
CA ASN A 51 -25.29 -25.00 18.35
C ASN A 51 -25.16 -25.58 16.89
N VAL A 52 -24.07 -26.31 16.62
CA VAL A 52 -23.99 -27.61 15.88
C VAL A 52 -24.08 -27.62 14.32
N ARG A 53 -22.98 -27.98 13.62
CA ARG A 53 -22.70 -29.31 13.05
C ARG A 53 -21.33 -29.39 12.37
N ALA A 54 -20.66 -30.52 12.63
CA ALA A 54 -19.38 -30.94 12.09
C ALA A 54 -19.44 -31.25 10.58
N LEU A 55 -18.31 -31.02 9.91
CA LEU A 55 -17.85 -31.81 8.77
C LEU A 55 -16.32 -31.89 8.84
N LEU A 56 -15.85 -32.98 9.46
CA LEU A 56 -14.49 -33.49 9.32
C LEU A 56 -14.38 -34.10 7.92
N VAL A 57 -13.59 -33.50 7.04
CA VAL A 57 -13.09 -34.19 5.85
C VAL A 57 -11.71 -34.72 6.19
N VAL A 58 -11.67 -36.01 6.51
CA VAL A 58 -10.44 -36.79 6.53
C VAL A 58 -10.11 -37.11 5.07
N ALA A 59 -9.13 -36.42 4.50
CA ALA A 59 -8.48 -36.87 3.28
C ALA A 59 -7.36 -37.85 3.68
N VAL A 60 -7.62 -39.15 3.53
CA VAL A 60 -6.58 -40.17 3.53
C VAL A 60 -5.83 -40.02 2.21
N ILE A 61 -4.62 -39.45 2.25
CA ILE A 61 -3.66 -39.56 1.16
C ILE A 61 -2.62 -40.57 1.63
N ALA A 62 -2.53 -41.69 0.91
CA ALA A 62 -1.48 -42.69 1.09
C ALA A 62 -0.09 -42.02 1.00
N PRO A 63 0.94 -42.54 1.70
CA PRO A 63 2.27 -41.95 1.67
C PRO A 63 2.89 -42.16 0.29
N GLY A 64 2.74 -41.17 -0.58
CA GLY A 64 3.71 -40.95 -1.64
C GLY A 64 5.00 -40.55 -0.95
N ASN A 65 5.97 -41.46 -0.90
CA ASN A 65 7.34 -41.18 -0.50
C ASN A 65 7.94 -40.16 -1.48
N ALA A 66 7.56 -38.89 -1.36
CA ALA A 66 8.45 -37.81 -1.70
C ALA A 66 9.56 -37.89 -0.65
N HIS A 67 10.69 -38.46 -1.03
CA HIS A 67 11.90 -38.33 -0.25
C HIS A 67 12.08 -36.84 0.04
N ALA A 68 11.83 -36.45 1.29
CA ALA A 68 12.44 -35.26 1.84
C ALA A 68 13.94 -35.52 1.69
N ILE A 69 14.54 -34.96 0.64
CA ILE A 69 15.98 -34.85 0.57
C ILE A 69 16.27 -33.83 1.66
N ASP A 70 16.43 -34.32 2.88
CA ASP A 70 16.89 -33.50 3.98
C ASP A 70 18.16 -32.82 3.50
N ALA A 71 18.13 -31.49 3.51
CA ALA A 71 19.31 -30.72 3.16
C ALA A 71 20.48 -31.22 4.02
N PRO A 72 21.70 -31.29 3.49
CA PRO A 72 22.86 -31.65 4.31
C PRO A 72 22.84 -30.82 5.59
N ALA A 73 23.05 -31.43 6.76
CA ALA A 73 22.91 -30.75 8.06
C ALA A 73 23.71 -29.43 8.14
N ASP A 74 24.80 -29.35 7.38
CA ASP A 74 25.59 -28.12 7.16
C ASP A 74 24.78 -27.01 6.47
N ALA A 75 24.06 -27.31 5.39
CA ALA A 75 23.23 -26.34 4.66
C ALA A 75 22.13 -25.73 5.54
N GLN A 76 21.49 -26.52 6.41
CA GLN A 76 20.47 -25.99 7.32
C GLN A 76 21.07 -25.05 8.39
N THR A 77 22.27 -25.37 8.86
CA THR A 77 23.02 -24.52 9.80
C THR A 77 23.43 -23.21 9.13
N VAL A 78 23.95 -23.28 7.90
CA VAL A 78 24.29 -22.10 7.09
C VAL A 78 23.06 -21.26 6.79
N PHE A 79 21.90 -21.88 6.49
CA PHE A 79 20.64 -21.15 6.27
C PHE A 79 20.15 -20.42 7.52
N SER A 80 20.30 -21.02 8.70
CA SER A 80 19.94 -20.38 9.96
C SER A 80 20.82 -19.15 10.22
N ARG A 81 22.14 -19.26 9.98
CA ARG A 81 23.07 -18.12 10.05
C ARG A 81 22.72 -17.02 9.04
N ALA A 82 22.44 -17.40 7.80
CA ALA A 82 22.08 -16.45 6.74
C ALA A 82 20.79 -15.70 7.06
N THR A 83 19.79 -16.40 7.61
CA THR A 83 18.53 -15.80 8.07
C THR A 83 18.77 -14.80 9.19
N GLU A 84 19.63 -15.13 10.16
CA GLU A 84 19.97 -14.21 11.25
C GLU A 84 20.67 -12.94 10.73
N LEU A 85 21.59 -13.07 9.75
CA LEU A 85 22.23 -11.93 9.10
C LEU A 85 21.19 -11.04 8.40
N VAL A 86 20.23 -11.62 7.66
CA VAL A 86 19.14 -10.88 7.04
C VAL A 86 18.29 -10.14 8.08
N ASN A 87 17.93 -10.81 9.18
CA ASN A 87 17.13 -10.21 10.25
C ASN A 87 17.84 -9.04 10.95
N ARG A 88 19.16 -9.09 11.06
CA ARG A 88 19.99 -8.00 11.61
C ARG A 88 20.32 -6.90 10.60
N GLY A 89 19.92 -7.06 9.35
CA GLY A 89 20.22 -6.11 8.29
C GLY A 89 21.61 -6.23 7.68
N HIS A 90 22.33 -7.32 7.97
CA HIS A 90 23.67 -7.62 7.44
C HIS A 90 23.57 -8.28 6.05
N TYR A 91 22.95 -7.59 5.10
CA TYR A 91 22.59 -8.17 3.80
C TYR A 91 23.80 -8.54 2.94
N THR A 92 24.86 -7.74 2.99
CA THR A 92 26.12 -7.98 2.25
C THR A 92 26.81 -9.27 2.69
N GLU A 93 26.79 -9.58 3.98
CA GLU A 93 27.32 -10.83 4.53
C GLU A 93 26.41 -12.04 4.22
N ALA A 94 25.09 -11.83 4.22
CA ALA A 94 24.11 -12.89 3.95
C ALA A 94 24.11 -13.35 2.48
N LEU A 95 24.33 -12.43 1.55
CA LEU A 95 24.27 -12.67 0.11
C LEU A 95 25.09 -13.88 -0.38
N PRO A 96 26.40 -13.98 -0.14
CA PRO A 96 27.19 -15.12 -0.62
C PRO A 96 26.73 -16.46 -0.02
N LEU A 97 26.27 -16.46 1.23
CA LEU A 97 25.72 -17.66 1.86
C LEU A 97 24.42 -18.09 1.17
N LEU A 98 23.52 -17.15 0.93
CA LEU A 98 22.21 -17.41 0.29
C LEU A 98 22.35 -17.84 -1.16
N GLN A 99 23.32 -17.31 -1.90
CA GLN A 99 23.61 -17.76 -3.27
C GLN A 99 24.13 -19.20 -3.30
N SER A 100 25.03 -19.56 -2.37
CA SER A 100 25.48 -20.95 -2.24
C SER A 100 24.34 -21.88 -1.86
N LEU A 101 23.50 -21.47 -0.90
CA LEU A 101 22.33 -22.23 -0.48
C LEU A 101 21.29 -22.40 -1.58
N ALA A 102 21.13 -21.43 -2.49
CA ALA A 102 20.21 -21.56 -3.62
C ALA A 102 20.57 -22.75 -4.53
N ASN A 103 21.86 -23.11 -4.63
CA ASN A 103 22.31 -24.29 -5.37
C ASN A 103 22.14 -25.58 -4.56
N GLN A 104 22.36 -25.53 -3.25
CA GLN A 104 22.26 -26.71 -2.36
C GLN A 104 20.82 -27.07 -2.01
N MET A 105 19.93 -26.08 -1.96
CA MET A 105 18.54 -26.21 -1.54
C MET A 105 17.58 -25.58 -2.58
N PRO A 106 17.58 -26.07 -3.84
CA PRO A 106 16.86 -25.43 -4.95
C PRO A 106 15.32 -25.51 -4.84
N GLN A 107 14.80 -26.25 -3.87
CA GLN A 107 13.37 -26.39 -3.56
C GLN A 107 12.98 -25.70 -2.25
N SER A 108 13.86 -24.89 -1.63
CA SER A 108 13.56 -24.19 -0.39
C SER A 108 13.04 -22.77 -0.66
N PRO A 109 11.74 -22.48 -0.45
CA PRO A 109 11.22 -21.12 -0.64
C PRO A 109 11.89 -20.13 0.32
N GLY A 110 12.24 -20.56 1.53
CA GLY A 110 12.90 -19.71 2.53
C GLY A 110 14.24 -19.16 2.05
N VAL A 111 15.02 -19.97 1.32
CA VAL A 111 16.30 -19.54 0.73
C VAL A 111 16.07 -18.44 -0.31
N PHE A 112 15.14 -18.65 -1.24
CA PHE A 112 14.85 -17.67 -2.29
C PHE A 112 14.19 -16.39 -1.75
N TRP A 113 13.35 -16.50 -0.71
CA TRP A 113 12.80 -15.35 -0.01
C TRP A 113 13.90 -14.48 0.61
N ASN A 114 14.79 -15.10 1.38
CA ASN A 114 15.89 -14.38 2.05
C ASN A 114 16.92 -13.86 1.04
N LEU A 115 17.22 -14.61 -0.03
CA LEU A 115 18.09 -14.15 -1.12
C LEU A 115 17.49 -12.91 -1.79
N GLY A 116 16.20 -12.92 -2.10
CA GLY A 116 15.51 -11.78 -2.68
C GLY A 116 15.54 -10.56 -1.77
N LEU A 117 15.30 -10.72 -0.46
CA LEU A 117 15.38 -9.63 0.51
C LEU A 117 16.78 -9.04 0.62
N ALA A 118 17.80 -9.89 0.76
CA ALA A 118 19.19 -9.46 0.85
C ALA A 118 19.63 -8.74 -0.42
N ALA A 119 19.31 -9.30 -1.60
CA ALA A 119 19.64 -8.69 -2.88
C ALA A 119 18.94 -7.34 -3.08
N ALA A 120 17.64 -7.24 -2.77
CA ALA A 120 16.90 -5.99 -2.90
C ALA A 120 17.50 -4.88 -2.02
N GLN A 121 17.87 -5.21 -0.78
CA GLN A 121 18.41 -4.24 0.15
C GLN A 121 19.87 -3.87 -0.12
N SER A 122 20.63 -4.77 -0.76
CA SER A 122 21.95 -4.48 -1.33
C SER A 122 21.88 -3.82 -2.72
N LYS A 123 20.70 -3.38 -3.18
CA LYS A 123 20.46 -2.73 -4.49
C LYS A 123 20.79 -3.61 -5.70
N GLU A 124 20.86 -4.93 -5.53
CA GLU A 124 21.05 -5.94 -6.57
C GLU A 124 19.71 -6.35 -7.19
N ALA A 125 19.04 -5.41 -7.85
CA ALA A 125 17.65 -5.58 -8.30
C ALA A 125 17.44 -6.77 -9.27
N ARG A 126 18.43 -7.10 -10.10
CA ARG A 126 18.34 -8.25 -11.02
C ARG A 126 18.36 -9.59 -10.26
N LEU A 127 19.24 -9.72 -9.28
CA LEU A 127 19.32 -10.92 -8.43
C LEU A 127 18.07 -11.04 -7.56
N ALA A 128 17.58 -9.92 -7.02
CA ALA A 128 16.33 -9.89 -6.27
C ALA A 128 15.16 -10.42 -7.11
N LEU A 129 15.04 -9.94 -8.36
CA LEU A 129 14.02 -10.43 -9.29
C LEU A 129 14.12 -11.93 -9.51
N GLN A 130 15.31 -12.46 -9.82
CA GLN A 130 15.51 -13.90 -10.05
C GLN A 130 15.11 -14.73 -8.82
N ALA A 131 15.52 -14.31 -7.63
CA ALA A 131 15.18 -14.99 -6.39
C ALA A 131 13.66 -14.94 -6.12
N TYR A 132 13.00 -13.80 -6.32
CA TYR A 132 11.56 -13.69 -6.12
C TYR A 132 10.73 -14.43 -7.17
N LEU A 133 11.20 -14.53 -8.42
CA LEU A 133 10.59 -15.40 -9.42
C LEU A 133 10.61 -16.85 -8.94
N ARG A 134 11.78 -17.32 -8.48
CA ARG A 134 11.91 -18.69 -7.97
C ARG A 134 11.07 -18.93 -6.70
N TYR A 135 10.98 -17.94 -5.81
CA TYR A 135 10.08 -17.99 -4.66
C TYR A 135 8.62 -18.11 -5.07
N HIS A 136 8.18 -17.31 -6.04
CA HIS A 136 6.80 -17.31 -6.53
C HIS A 136 6.45 -18.62 -7.27
N GLU A 137 7.38 -19.22 -8.00
CA GLU A 137 7.22 -20.56 -8.59
C GLU A 137 6.99 -21.63 -7.52
N LEU A 138 7.72 -21.57 -6.41
CA LEU A 138 7.61 -22.55 -5.32
C LEU A 138 6.38 -22.30 -4.42
N MET A 139 5.92 -21.05 -4.34
CA MET A 139 4.81 -20.62 -3.50
C MET A 139 3.82 -19.76 -4.30
N PRO A 140 3.10 -20.34 -5.29
CA PRO A 140 2.22 -19.59 -6.18
C PRO A 140 1.06 -18.90 -5.46
N ASP A 141 0.60 -19.49 -4.35
CA ASP A 141 -0.52 -18.97 -3.54
C ASP A 141 -0.06 -17.99 -2.46
N ASP A 142 1.24 -17.71 -2.33
CA ASP A 142 1.73 -16.71 -1.40
C ASP A 142 1.76 -15.32 -2.03
N ARG A 143 0.80 -14.48 -1.63
CA ARG A 143 0.67 -13.12 -2.14
C ARG A 143 1.92 -12.24 -1.98
N ARG A 144 2.82 -12.57 -1.03
CA ARG A 144 4.07 -11.83 -0.83
C ARG A 144 4.97 -11.91 -2.07
N GLY A 145 4.89 -12.99 -2.84
CA GLY A 145 5.58 -13.15 -4.12
C GLY A 145 5.20 -12.06 -5.12
N PHE A 146 3.90 -11.83 -5.33
CA PHE A 146 3.42 -10.76 -6.22
C PHE A 146 3.96 -9.38 -5.80
N TYR A 147 3.93 -9.06 -4.51
CA TYR A 147 4.37 -7.75 -4.03
C TYR A 147 5.86 -7.52 -4.34
N LYS A 148 6.68 -8.54 -4.08
CA LYS A 148 8.12 -8.46 -4.30
C LYS A 148 8.49 -8.45 -5.78
N LEU A 149 7.77 -9.17 -6.63
CA LEU A 149 7.93 -9.10 -8.07
C LEU A 149 7.56 -7.72 -8.63
N ILE A 150 6.43 -7.16 -8.20
CA ILE A 150 6.01 -5.80 -8.58
C ILE A 150 7.08 -4.77 -8.20
N GLN A 151 7.64 -4.86 -6.98
CA GLN A 151 8.71 -3.99 -6.50
C GLN A 151 10.02 -4.19 -7.29
N ALA A 152 10.40 -5.44 -7.57
CA ALA A 152 11.62 -5.75 -8.32
C ALA A 152 11.54 -5.28 -9.79
N TYR A 153 10.41 -5.50 -10.46
CA TYR A 153 10.19 -4.98 -11.81
C TYR A 153 10.15 -3.45 -11.84
N GLN A 154 9.53 -2.80 -10.84
CA GLN A 154 9.58 -1.35 -10.69
C GLN A 154 11.01 -0.83 -10.58
N ALA A 155 11.84 -1.44 -9.71
CA ALA A 155 13.24 -1.05 -9.51
C ALA A 155 14.09 -1.21 -10.79
N LEU A 156 13.73 -2.15 -11.66
CA LEU A 156 14.39 -2.39 -12.95
C LEU A 156 13.83 -1.56 -14.11
N GLY A 157 12.78 -0.75 -13.88
CA GLY A 157 12.10 0.00 -14.94
C GLY A 157 11.33 -0.88 -15.95
N ARG A 158 11.10 -2.15 -15.62
CA ARG A 158 10.36 -3.13 -16.44
C ARG A 158 8.86 -3.01 -16.21
N LEU A 159 8.29 -1.90 -16.66
CA LEU A 159 6.93 -1.49 -16.26
C LEU A 159 5.84 -2.40 -16.84
N GLY A 160 6.05 -2.99 -18.03
CA GLY A 160 5.09 -3.91 -18.64
C GLY A 160 4.91 -5.18 -17.82
N GLU A 161 6.01 -5.84 -17.44
CA GLU A 161 5.98 -7.05 -16.62
C GLU A 161 5.48 -6.76 -15.20
N ARG A 162 5.85 -5.61 -14.65
CA ARG A 162 5.30 -5.12 -13.37
C ARG A 162 3.77 -5.07 -13.40
N ASP A 163 3.21 -4.48 -14.46
CA ASP A 163 1.76 -4.29 -14.57
C ASP A 163 1.04 -5.61 -14.82
N GLN A 164 1.65 -6.54 -15.55
CA GLN A 164 1.16 -7.92 -15.68
C GLN A 164 1.08 -8.64 -14.32
N VAL A 165 2.13 -8.57 -13.50
CA VAL A 165 2.11 -9.18 -12.14
C VAL A 165 1.08 -8.49 -11.25
N ARG A 166 0.89 -7.17 -11.39
CA ARG A 166 -0.17 -6.45 -10.67
C ARG A 166 -1.56 -6.94 -11.07
N GLU A 167 -1.81 -7.19 -12.35
CA GLU A 167 -3.08 -7.79 -12.81
C GLU A 167 -3.30 -9.19 -12.23
N GLN A 168 -2.24 -10.02 -12.19
CA GLN A 168 -2.30 -11.35 -11.56
C GLN A 168 -2.62 -11.25 -10.06
N LEU A 169 -2.04 -10.29 -9.34
CA LEU A 169 -2.36 -10.04 -7.93
C LEU A 169 -3.83 -9.65 -7.72
N ILE A 170 -4.38 -8.82 -8.61
CA ILE A 170 -5.80 -8.44 -8.57
C ILE A 170 -6.68 -9.67 -8.83
N ALA A 171 -6.33 -10.49 -9.82
CA ALA A 171 -7.04 -11.73 -10.10
C ALA A 171 -7.00 -12.71 -8.92
N TYR A 172 -5.81 -12.92 -8.33
CA TYR A 172 -5.62 -13.70 -7.11
C TYR A 172 -6.53 -13.20 -5.98
N ARG A 173 -6.51 -11.89 -5.71
CA ARG A 173 -7.36 -11.27 -4.68
C ARG A 173 -8.85 -11.49 -4.96
N ASN A 174 -9.28 -11.35 -6.21
CA ASN A 174 -10.69 -11.49 -6.59
C ASN A 174 -11.20 -12.93 -6.50
N ALA A 175 -10.31 -13.92 -6.59
CA ALA A 175 -10.62 -15.33 -6.39
C ALA A 175 -10.77 -15.72 -4.91
N LEU A 176 -10.30 -14.88 -3.97
CA LEU A 176 -10.41 -15.16 -2.53
C LEU A 176 -11.87 -15.08 -2.04
N PRO A 177 -12.23 -15.86 -1.00
CA PRO A 177 -13.46 -15.67 -0.25
C PRO A 177 -13.61 -14.23 0.25
N SER A 178 -14.84 -13.71 0.33
CA SER A 178 -15.09 -12.30 0.64
C SER A 178 -14.48 -11.85 1.97
N ASN A 179 -14.51 -12.70 3.00
CA ASN A 179 -13.93 -12.40 4.31
C ASN A 179 -12.40 -12.21 4.25
N GLU A 180 -11.69 -12.91 3.37
CA GLU A 180 -10.24 -12.76 3.18
C GLU A 180 -9.91 -11.62 2.22
N ARG A 181 -10.64 -11.53 1.11
CA ARG A 181 -10.50 -10.47 0.11
C ARG A 181 -10.66 -9.08 0.72
N ASP A 182 -11.64 -8.92 1.60
CA ASP A 182 -11.96 -7.62 2.21
C ASP A 182 -10.93 -7.21 3.28
N GLN A 183 -10.22 -8.17 3.88
CA GLN A 183 -9.06 -7.90 4.74
C GLN A 183 -7.85 -7.44 3.93
N LEU A 184 -7.76 -7.84 2.67
CA LEU A 184 -6.72 -7.42 1.74
C LEU A 184 -7.08 -6.09 1.06
N ALA A 185 -7.17 -5.02 1.85
CA ALA A 185 -7.58 -3.70 1.36
C ALA A 185 -6.50 -2.99 0.52
N PHE A 186 -5.23 -3.24 0.82
CA PHE A 186 -4.08 -2.62 0.15
C PHE A 186 -2.86 -3.56 0.18
N TYR A 187 -1.82 -3.19 -0.56
CA TYR A 187 -0.50 -3.83 -0.48
C TYR A 187 0.63 -2.81 -0.61
N VAL A 188 1.85 -3.23 -0.25
CA VAL A 188 3.05 -2.41 -0.44
C VAL A 188 3.43 -2.45 -1.92
N ARG A 189 3.12 -1.36 -2.62
CA ARG A 189 3.29 -1.21 -4.06
C ARG A 189 4.74 -1.00 -4.47
N ASP A 190 5.44 -0.15 -3.73
CA ASP A 190 6.78 0.33 -4.05
C ASP A 190 7.50 0.75 -2.77
N GLN A 191 8.83 0.72 -2.82
CA GLN A 191 9.73 1.24 -1.80
C GLN A 191 10.92 1.90 -2.49
N PHE A 192 11.21 3.15 -2.17
CA PHE A 192 12.30 3.89 -2.82
C PHE A 192 12.88 4.96 -1.91
N ASP A 193 14.12 5.35 -2.23
CA ASP A 193 14.83 6.41 -1.56
C ASP A 193 14.85 7.66 -2.45
N VAL A 194 14.56 8.83 -1.89
CA VAL A 194 14.63 10.12 -2.59
C VAL A 194 15.09 11.20 -1.61
N ALA A 195 16.05 12.03 -2.01
CA ALA A 195 16.57 13.14 -1.21
C ALA A 195 16.92 12.74 0.25
N GLY A 196 17.54 11.57 0.42
CA GLY A 196 17.94 11.05 1.74
C GLY A 196 16.80 10.47 2.59
N GLN A 197 15.59 10.34 2.05
CA GLN A 197 14.41 9.83 2.75
C GLN A 197 13.94 8.51 2.15
N HIS A 198 13.50 7.59 3.01
CA HIS A 198 12.95 6.31 2.58
C HIS A 198 11.42 6.36 2.53
N PHE A 199 10.84 5.93 1.41
CA PHE A 199 9.40 5.89 1.21
C PHE A 199 8.89 4.46 1.10
N MET A 200 7.79 4.19 1.79
CA MET A 200 6.95 3.02 1.59
C MET A 200 5.61 3.45 0.97
N VAL A 201 5.23 2.81 -0.13
CA VAL A 201 4.01 3.17 -0.85
C VAL A 201 2.96 2.07 -0.72
N LEU A 202 1.76 2.45 -0.27
CA LEU A 202 0.60 1.59 -0.28
C LEU A 202 -0.28 1.88 -1.49
N GLU A 203 -0.75 0.82 -2.15
CA GLU A 203 -1.78 0.89 -3.17
C GLU A 203 -3.04 0.16 -2.69
N TYR A 204 -4.19 0.83 -2.81
CA TYR A 204 -5.48 0.32 -2.38
C TYR A 204 -6.22 -0.34 -3.54
N PHE A 205 -6.66 -1.58 -3.35
CA PHE A 205 -7.36 -2.34 -4.40
C PHE A 205 -8.71 -1.74 -4.75
N GLU A 206 -9.46 -1.32 -3.73
CA GLU A 206 -10.81 -0.78 -3.86
C GLU A 206 -10.92 0.53 -3.10
N PRO A 207 -10.63 1.67 -3.74
CA PRO A 207 -10.86 2.98 -3.15
C PRO A 207 -12.35 3.18 -2.86
N ARG A 208 -12.73 3.29 -1.58
CA ARG A 208 -14.13 3.42 -1.12
C ARG A 208 -14.47 4.82 -0.60
N SER A 209 -15.75 5.19 -0.72
CA SER A 209 -16.31 6.42 -0.14
C SER A 209 -16.07 6.51 1.37
N PRO A 210 -15.88 7.73 1.94
CA PRO A 210 -15.95 9.03 1.27
C PRO A 210 -14.65 9.48 0.62
N MET A 211 -13.50 8.93 1.02
CA MET A 211 -12.18 9.47 0.61
C MET A 211 -11.64 8.87 -0.68
N ARG A 212 -11.96 7.61 -1.00
CA ARG A 212 -11.38 6.83 -2.11
C ARG A 212 -9.87 7.05 -2.20
N LEU A 213 -9.15 6.49 -1.24
CA LEU A 213 -7.70 6.53 -1.22
C LEU A 213 -7.14 5.53 -2.24
N TYR A 214 -6.28 5.99 -3.15
CA TYR A 214 -5.66 5.17 -4.19
C TYR A 214 -4.23 4.82 -3.82
N TYR A 215 -3.45 5.83 -3.45
CA TYR A 215 -2.05 5.67 -3.06
C TYR A 215 -1.75 6.43 -1.77
N LYS A 216 -0.88 5.85 -0.94
CA LYS A 216 -0.29 6.51 0.21
C LYS A 216 1.23 6.33 0.18
N PHE A 217 1.97 7.41 -0.04
CA PHE A 217 3.42 7.45 -0.02
C PHE A 217 3.86 7.92 1.37
N THR A 218 4.40 7.04 2.19
CA THR A 218 4.78 7.38 3.57
C THR A 218 6.30 7.48 3.66
N SER A 219 6.81 8.65 4.06
CA SER A 219 8.20 8.81 4.46
C SER A 219 8.39 8.18 5.84
N VAL A 220 9.41 7.36 6.01
CA VAL A 220 9.68 6.65 7.27
C VAL A 220 11.10 6.88 7.77
N ASP A 221 11.27 6.86 9.10
CA ASP A 221 12.58 6.87 9.73
C ASP A 221 13.28 5.49 9.66
N SER A 222 14.52 5.40 10.16
CA SER A 222 15.28 4.15 10.21
C SER A 222 14.65 3.05 11.08
N SER A 223 13.68 3.40 11.92
CA SER A 223 12.88 2.47 12.72
C SER A 223 11.52 2.16 12.07
N HIS A 224 11.35 2.51 10.79
CA HIS A 224 10.12 2.36 10.01
C HIS A 224 8.91 3.13 10.56
N ARG A 225 9.12 4.16 11.38
CA ARG A 225 8.03 5.01 11.87
C ARG A 225 7.71 6.08 10.84
N ALA A 226 6.42 6.31 10.60
CA ALA A 226 5.96 7.34 9.67
C ALA A 226 6.34 8.75 10.16
N ILE A 227 6.88 9.56 9.25
CA ILE A 227 7.22 10.96 9.48
C ILE A 227 6.12 11.86 8.91
N TYR A 228 5.86 11.73 7.61
CA TYR A 228 4.77 12.40 6.89
C TYR A 228 4.34 11.54 5.70
N ASP A 229 3.23 11.88 5.05
CA ASP A 229 2.77 11.14 3.88
C ASP A 229 2.20 12.02 2.76
N TYR A 230 2.21 11.48 1.54
CA TYR A 230 1.41 11.99 0.43
C TYR A 230 0.27 11.02 0.13
N THR A 231 -0.95 11.53 -0.05
CA THR A 231 -2.14 10.72 -0.36
C THR A 231 -2.76 11.15 -1.68
N LEU A 232 -2.88 10.22 -2.62
CA LEU A 232 -3.77 10.39 -3.77
C LEU A 232 -5.17 9.90 -3.40
N SER A 233 -6.13 10.81 -3.40
CA SER A 233 -7.52 10.50 -3.04
C SER A 233 -8.51 11.14 -4.01
N SER A 234 -9.75 10.65 -4.02
CA SER A 234 -10.85 11.28 -4.73
C SER A 234 -12.05 11.37 -3.79
N GLY A 235 -12.05 12.42 -2.97
CA GLY A 235 -13.09 12.65 -1.98
C GLY A 235 -14.44 13.02 -2.60
N ASP A 236 -15.53 12.55 -1.97
CA ASP A 236 -16.90 12.83 -2.44
C ASP A 236 -17.30 14.29 -2.28
N ALA A 237 -16.89 14.95 -1.19
CA ALA A 237 -17.25 16.33 -0.93
C ALA A 237 -16.60 17.26 -1.98
N GLU A 238 -15.30 17.10 -2.20
CA GLU A 238 -14.50 17.87 -3.14
C GLU A 238 -15.01 17.67 -4.57
N THR A 239 -15.30 16.41 -4.95
CA THR A 239 -15.88 16.09 -6.25
C THR A 239 -17.27 16.72 -6.43
N THR A 240 -18.13 16.68 -5.40
CA THR A 240 -19.47 17.25 -5.47
C THR A 240 -19.43 18.75 -5.67
N VAL A 241 -18.58 19.46 -4.93
CA VAL A 241 -18.40 20.91 -5.08
C VAL A 241 -17.85 21.26 -6.46
N ALA A 242 -16.86 20.52 -6.97
CA ALA A 242 -16.28 20.78 -8.29
C ALA A 242 -17.33 20.64 -9.42
N ARG A 243 -18.27 19.69 -9.32
CA ARG A 243 -19.39 19.55 -10.26
C ARG A 243 -20.35 20.74 -10.18
N GLN A 244 -20.72 21.16 -8.97
CA GLN A 244 -21.62 22.31 -8.77
C GLN A 244 -21.02 23.62 -9.30
N LEU A 245 -19.70 23.76 -9.26
CA LEU A 245 -18.97 24.90 -9.81
C LEU A 245 -18.66 24.78 -11.31
N GLY A 246 -19.08 23.71 -11.98
CA GLY A 246 -18.81 23.48 -13.41
C GLY A 246 -17.33 23.22 -13.75
N GLN A 247 -16.50 22.85 -12.77
CA GLN A 247 -15.08 22.59 -12.98
C GLN A 247 -14.81 21.22 -13.61
N ILE A 248 -15.73 20.28 -13.43
CA ILE A 248 -15.75 18.94 -14.00
C ILE A 248 -17.17 18.59 -14.47
N GLY A 249 -17.28 17.67 -15.42
CA GLY A 249 -18.58 17.19 -15.92
C GLY A 249 -19.39 16.44 -14.85
N ALA A 250 -20.68 16.20 -15.12
CA ALA A 250 -21.61 15.57 -14.18
C ALA A 250 -21.13 14.21 -13.65
N ASP A 251 -20.49 13.41 -14.51
CA ASP A 251 -19.92 12.10 -14.15
C ASP A 251 -18.42 12.17 -13.77
N GLY A 252 -17.79 13.35 -13.96
CA GLY A 252 -16.38 13.56 -13.69
C GLY A 252 -16.03 13.45 -12.21
N ARG A 253 -14.78 13.09 -11.91
CA ARG A 253 -14.25 13.08 -10.54
C ARG A 253 -13.01 13.95 -10.43
N LEU A 254 -12.77 14.45 -9.22
CA LEU A 254 -11.57 15.20 -8.90
C LEU A 254 -10.63 14.31 -8.09
N TYR A 255 -9.35 14.34 -8.42
CA TYR A 255 -8.31 13.58 -7.74
C TYR A 255 -7.34 14.58 -7.10
N GLY A 256 -7.20 14.52 -5.78
CA GLY A 256 -6.30 15.36 -4.99
C GLY A 256 -5.07 14.58 -4.56
N LEU A 257 -3.89 15.17 -4.74
CA LEU A 257 -2.65 14.74 -4.13
C LEU A 257 -2.34 15.69 -2.98
N ASP A 258 -2.40 15.20 -1.75
CA ASP A 258 -2.17 16.00 -0.54
C ASP A 258 -0.92 15.53 0.20
N ARG A 259 -0.10 16.46 0.70
CA ARG A 259 0.93 16.21 1.70
C ARG A 259 0.35 16.36 3.11
N ASN A 260 0.51 15.36 3.95
CA ASN A 260 0.01 15.32 5.33
C ASN A 260 1.19 15.26 6.31
N GLU A 261 1.30 16.26 7.19
CA GLU A 261 2.36 16.39 8.18
C GLU A 261 1.82 17.14 9.41
N ASP A 262 2.12 16.66 10.62
CA ASP A 262 1.70 17.28 11.89
C ASP A 262 0.20 17.64 11.97
N GLY A 263 -0.65 16.73 11.47
CA GLY A 263 -2.11 16.91 11.44
C GLY A 263 -2.61 17.92 10.39
N LYS A 264 -1.72 18.54 9.61
CA LYS A 264 -2.04 19.48 8.54
C LYS A 264 -1.98 18.78 7.19
N SER A 265 -2.90 19.12 6.31
CA SER A 265 -2.98 18.61 4.94
C SER A 265 -2.80 19.77 3.97
N THR A 266 -1.88 19.63 3.02
CA THR A 266 -1.57 20.63 1.99
C THR A 266 -1.79 20.04 0.62
N LEU A 267 -2.70 20.62 -0.16
CA LEU A 267 -2.95 20.22 -1.54
C LEU A 267 -1.73 20.51 -2.41
N CYS A 268 -1.14 19.46 -2.97
CA CYS A 268 0.03 19.49 -3.85
C CYS A 268 -0.33 19.33 -5.33
N GLY A 269 -1.53 18.83 -5.65
CA GLY A 269 -1.97 18.73 -7.03
C GLY A 269 -3.41 18.28 -7.15
N LEU A 270 -4.05 18.70 -8.25
CA LEU A 270 -5.44 18.41 -8.54
C LEU A 270 -5.58 17.96 -10.00
N MET A 271 -6.24 16.83 -10.23
CA MET A 271 -6.36 16.19 -11.55
C MET A 271 -7.82 15.86 -11.86
N LYS A 272 -8.20 15.99 -13.14
CA LYS A 272 -9.56 15.68 -13.64
C LYS A 272 -9.78 14.22 -14.07
N SER A 273 -8.69 13.45 -14.17
CA SER A 273 -8.69 12.03 -14.51
C SER A 273 -7.84 11.27 -13.51
N VAL A 274 -8.07 9.96 -13.36
CA VAL A 274 -7.23 9.09 -12.53
C VAL A 274 -5.80 9.15 -13.06
N PRO A 275 -4.83 9.68 -12.31
CA PRO A 275 -3.44 9.67 -12.74
C PRO A 275 -2.86 8.25 -12.63
N SER A 276 -1.93 7.89 -13.52
CA SER A 276 -1.18 6.64 -13.36
C SER A 276 -0.31 6.68 -12.10
N TYR A 277 0.00 5.50 -11.56
CA TYR A 277 0.93 5.37 -10.44
C TYR A 277 2.26 6.10 -10.70
N ASP A 278 2.85 5.87 -11.88
CA ASP A 278 4.14 6.46 -12.24
C ASP A 278 4.09 7.99 -12.34
N ALA A 279 2.98 8.56 -12.82
CA ALA A 279 2.79 10.01 -12.85
C ALA A 279 2.72 10.60 -11.43
N VAL A 280 2.01 9.93 -10.51
CA VAL A 280 1.93 10.38 -9.11
C VAL A 280 3.27 10.20 -8.40
N ARG A 281 3.94 9.07 -8.61
CA ARG A 281 5.27 8.80 -8.07
C ARG A 281 6.28 9.86 -8.49
N ALA A 282 6.31 10.22 -9.78
CA ALA A 282 7.19 11.27 -10.29
C ALA A 282 6.90 12.63 -9.64
N ARG A 283 5.62 12.98 -9.45
CA ARG A 283 5.21 14.21 -8.75
C ARG A 283 5.66 14.23 -7.29
N VAL A 284 5.50 13.12 -6.56
CA VAL A 284 5.95 12.99 -5.17
C VAL A 284 7.47 13.14 -5.08
N ILE A 285 8.22 12.47 -5.95
CA ILE A 285 9.69 12.59 -6.01
C ILE A 285 10.11 14.04 -6.23
N ALA A 286 9.53 14.71 -7.23
CA ALA A 286 9.83 16.12 -7.50
C ALA A 286 9.51 17.02 -6.30
N ALA A 287 8.36 16.84 -5.66
CA ALA A 287 7.97 17.62 -4.49
C ALA A 287 8.91 17.42 -3.29
N VAL A 288 9.38 16.19 -3.06
CA VAL A 288 10.34 15.90 -1.98
C VAL A 288 11.71 16.50 -2.28
N THR A 289 12.20 16.38 -3.51
CA THR A 289 13.47 17.00 -3.93
C THR A 289 13.42 18.52 -3.78
N ASP A 290 12.36 19.15 -4.30
CA ASP A 290 12.19 20.61 -4.22
C ASP A 290 12.12 21.09 -2.75
N ALA A 291 11.44 20.34 -1.87
CA ALA A 291 11.33 20.69 -0.45
C ALA A 291 12.68 20.67 0.27
N VAL A 292 13.54 19.69 -0.02
CA VAL A 292 14.90 19.61 0.56
C VAL A 292 15.81 20.73 0.04
N GLU A 293 15.58 21.20 -1.18
CA GLU A 293 16.27 22.35 -1.77
C GLU A 293 15.73 23.72 -1.31
N GLY A 294 14.75 23.73 -0.40
CA GLY A 294 14.14 24.95 0.14
C GLY A 294 13.19 25.67 -0.84
N LYS A 295 12.81 25.01 -1.94
CA LYS A 295 11.83 25.56 -2.87
C LYS A 295 10.41 25.45 -2.29
N PRO A 296 9.52 26.40 -2.59
CA PRO A 296 8.14 26.31 -2.15
C PRO A 296 7.46 25.10 -2.80
N ILE A 297 6.60 24.41 -2.04
CA ILE A 297 5.72 23.37 -2.59
C ILE A 297 4.91 24.01 -3.71
N GLN A 298 5.15 23.56 -4.95
CA GLN A 298 4.43 24.10 -6.10
C GLN A 298 2.94 23.77 -5.98
N LYS A 299 2.12 24.81 -5.77
CA LYS A 299 0.66 24.71 -5.85
C LYS A 299 0.29 24.71 -7.32
N LEU A 300 0.16 23.53 -7.91
CA LEU A 300 -0.17 23.42 -9.33
C LEU A 300 -1.67 23.55 -9.58
N SER A 301 -2.00 24.33 -10.61
CA SER A 301 -3.37 24.53 -11.11
C SER A 301 -3.96 23.23 -11.67
N LEU A 302 -5.30 23.19 -11.75
CA LEU A 302 -6.07 22.12 -12.39
C LEU A 302 -5.44 21.73 -13.74
N GLN A 303 -4.96 20.48 -13.85
CA GLN A 303 -4.57 19.85 -15.11
C GLN A 303 -5.63 18.83 -15.50
#